data_AF-A0A924M7S6-F1
#
_entry.id   AF-A0A924M7S6-F1
#
_cell.length_a   1.000
_cell.length_b   1.000
_cell.length_c   1.000
_cell.angle_alpha   90.00
_cell.angle_beta   90.00
_cell.angle_gamma   90.00
#
_symmetry.space_group_name_H-M   'P 1'
#
loop_
_entity.id
_entity.type
_entity.pdbx_description
1 polymer ?
#
loop_
_entity_poly.entity_id
_entity_poly.type
_entity_poly.pdbx_seq_one_letter_code
_entity_poly.pdbx_strand_id
1 'polypeptide(L)' 'DTGITCETSNYYSKAYLRHLFVAGEILALQIASIHNLAFYLWLVGEARQHIVNNTFNSWKNEMVNTLKTRL' A
#
# COMPACT_ATOMS: atom_id res chain seq x y z
N ASP A 1 -5.98 -2.77 2.48
CA ASP A 1 -5.01 -3.62 3.20
C ASP A 1 -5.08 -3.30 4.67
N THR A 2 -5.14 -4.31 5.53
CA THR A 2 -5.24 -4.14 6.98
C THR A 2 -3.93 -3.51 7.50
N GLY A 3 -4.04 -2.38 8.21
CA GLY A 3 -2.89 -1.69 8.83
C GLY A 3 -2.35 -0.47 8.08
N ILE A 4 -2.82 -0.19 6.86
CA ILE A 4 -2.48 1.04 6.12
C ILE A 4 -3.58 2.07 6.34
N THR A 5 -3.24 3.21 6.93
CA THR A 5 -4.17 4.31 7.15
C THR A 5 -4.45 5.03 5.84
N CYS A 6 -5.48 4.58 5.12
CA CYS A 6 -5.95 5.22 3.89
C CYS A 6 -7.47 5.26 3.88
N GLU A 7 -8.05 6.43 4.14
CA GLU A 7 -9.51 6.62 4.22
C GLU A 7 -10.21 6.23 2.91
N THR A 8 -9.63 6.63 1.77
CA THR A 8 -10.15 6.29 0.44
C THR A 8 -10.18 4.77 0.20
N SER A 9 -9.19 4.04 0.71
CA SER A 9 -9.13 2.57 0.58
C SER A 9 -10.11 1.84 1.48
N ASN A 10 -10.57 2.48 2.56
CA ASN A 10 -11.58 1.94 3.47
C ASN A 10 -13.00 2.21 2.95
N TYR A 11 -13.18 3.27 2.17
CA TYR A 11 -14.48 3.65 1.61
C TYR A 11 -14.85 2.85 0.35
N TYR A 12 -13.88 2.59 -0.53
CA TYR A 12 -14.13 1.89 -1.80
C TYR A 12 -13.67 0.43 -1.77
N SER A 13 -14.50 -0.47 -2.32
CA SER A 13 -14.14 -1.87 -2.47
C SER A 13 -13.18 -2.09 -3.66
N LYS A 14 -12.40 -3.19 -3.62
CA LYS A 14 -11.55 -3.61 -4.75
C LYS A 14 -12.37 -3.87 -6.03
N ALA A 15 -13.59 -4.40 -5.88
CA ALA A 15 -14.50 -4.65 -7.00
C ALA A 15 -14.96 -3.35 -7.66
N TYR A 16 -15.30 -2.33 -6.87
CA TYR A 16 -15.67 -1.02 -7.38
C TYR A 16 -14.51 -0.33 -8.09
N LEU A 17 -13.31 -0.38 -7.50
CA LEU A 17 -12.11 0.15 -8.15
C LEU A 17 -11.84 -0.53 -9.50
N ARG A 18 -11.96 -1.87 -9.57
CA ARG A 18 -11.85 -2.62 -10.83
C ARG A 18 -12.89 -2.18 -11.86
N HIS A 19 -14.13 -1.98 -11.42
CA HIS A 19 -15.20 -1.47 -12.30
C HIS A 19 -14.83 -0.11 -12.89
N LEU A 20 -14.35 0.83 -12.09
CA LEU A 20 -13.93 2.15 -12.57
C LEU A 20 -12.79 2.08 -13.60
N PHE A 21 -11.82 1.17 -13.39
CA PHE A 21 -10.76 0.92 -14.37
C PHE A 21 -11.31 0.40 -15.70
N VAL A 22 -12.25 -0.54 -15.66
CA VAL A 22 -12.89 -1.09 -16.88
C VAL A 22 -13.75 -0.04 -17.58
N ALA A 23 -14.39 0.84 -16.81
CA ALA A 23 -15.20 1.94 -17.33
C ALA A 23 -14.37 3.11 -17.90
N GLY A 24 -13.05 3.15 -17.64
CA GLY A 24 -12.18 4.24 -18.10
C GLY A 24 -12.31 5.53 -17.29
N GLU A 25 -12.80 5.44 -16.06
CA GLU A 25 -13.06 6.60 -15.20
C GLU A 25 -11.77 7.12 -14.53
N ILE A 26 -11.55 8.43 -14.59
CA ILE A 26 -10.36 9.07 -13.97
C ILE A 26 -10.30 8.86 -12.45
N LEU A 27 -11.45 8.66 -11.82
CA LEU A 27 -11.56 8.35 -10.40
C LEU A 27 -10.79 7.07 -10.02
N ALA A 28 -10.69 6.09 -10.92
CA ALA A 28 -9.88 4.89 -10.70
C ALA A 28 -8.40 5.25 -10.45
N LEU A 29 -7.85 6.16 -11.26
CA LEU A 29 -6.46 6.62 -11.16
C LEU A 29 -6.24 7.43 -9.88
N GLN A 30 -7.22 8.25 -9.47
CA GLN A 30 -7.14 9.02 -8.23
C GLN A 30 -7.12 8.10 -7.01
N ILE A 31 -8.06 7.15 -6.92
CA ILE A 31 -8.13 6.18 -5.82
C ILE A 31 -6.84 5.35 -5.75
N ALA A 32 -6.37 4.84 -6.90
CA ALA A 32 -5.13 4.06 -6.96
C ALA A 32 -3.91 4.88 -6.53
N SER A 33 -3.82 6.15 -6.95
CA SER A 33 -2.70 7.03 -6.56
C SER A 33 -2.69 7.32 -5.07
N ILE A 34 -3.85 7.61 -4.48
CA ILE A 34 -3.97 7.85 -3.03
C ILE A 34 -3.61 6.59 -2.24
N HIS A 35 -4.09 5.42 -2.67
CA HIS A 35 -3.75 4.15 -2.03
C HIS A 35 -2.25 3.85 -2.12
N ASN A 36 -1.65 4.01 -3.30
CA ASN A 36 -0.22 3.79 -3.51
C ASN A 36 0.62 4.71 -2.63
N LEU A 37 0.26 6.00 -2.55
CA LEU A 37 0.97 6.95 -1.70
C LEU A 37 0.88 6.55 -0.22
N ALA A 38 -0.31 6.16 0.26
CA ALA A 38 -0.48 5.69 1.63
C ALA A 38 0.36 4.42 1.91
N PHE A 39 0.42 3.49 0.96
CA PHE A 39 1.29 2.32 1.06
C PHE A 39 2.78 2.68 1.17
N TYR A 40 3.27 3.60 0.32
CA TYR A 40 4.67 4.03 0.39
C TYR A 40 4.99 4.72 1.71
N LEU A 41 4.12 5.60 2.20
CA LEU A 41 4.29 6.28 3.49
C LEU A 41 4.31 5.30 4.66
N TRP A 42 3.42 4.30 4.64
CA TRP A 42 3.44 3.22 5.61
C TRP A 42 4.74 2.42 5.55
N LEU A 43 5.19 2.01 4.35
CA LEU A 43 6.39 1.20 4.16
C LEU A 43 7.65 1.90 4.70
N VAL A 44 7.81 3.21 4.42
CA VAL A 44 8.96 3.98 4.95
C VAL A 44 8.82 4.26 6.46
N GLY A 45 7.59 4.36 6.96
CA GLY A 45 7.30 4.45 8.40
C GLY A 45 7.75 3.21 9.15
N GLU A 46 7.38 2.02 8.66
CA GLU A 46 7.83 0.73 9.21
C GLU A 46 9.35 0.58 9.13
N ALA A 47 9.94 0.93 7.97
CA ALA A 47 11.40 0.94 7.81
C ALA A 47 12.08 1.80 8.88
N ARG A 48 11.57 3.01 9.13
CA ARG A 48 12.09 3.89 10.18
C ARG A 48 12.02 3.26 11.57
N GLN A 49 10.90 2.63 11.93
CA GLN A 49 10.75 1.95 13.22
C GLN A 49 11.78 0.83 13.38
N HIS A 50 11.96 0.00 12.36
CA HIS A 50 12.94 -1.08 12.39
C HIS A 50 14.39 -0.61 12.40
N ILE A 51 14.70 0.55 11.81
CA ILE A 51 16.03 1.19 11.92
C ILE A 51 16.29 1.60 13.37
N VAL A 52 15.34 2.29 14.01
CA VAL A 52 15.46 2.71 15.42
C VAL A 52 15.62 1.51 16.36
N ASN A 53 14.95 0.40 16.04
CA ASN A 53 15.00 -0.83 16.82
C ASN A 53 16.17 -1.76 16.45
N ASN A 54 17.09 -1.35 15.56
CA ASN A 54 18.21 -2.16 15.06
C ASN A 54 17.81 -3.51 14.42
N THR A 55 16.56 -3.64 13.93
CA THR A 55 16.03 -4.87 13.30
C THR A 55 15.80 -4.75 11.79
N PHE A 56 16.20 -3.62 11.19
CA PHE A 56 15.94 -3.29 9.79
C PHE A 56 16.41 -4.34 8.78
N ASN A 57 17.62 -4.90 8.92
CA ASN A 57 18.13 -5.85 7.94
C ASN A 57 17.30 -7.15 7.86
N SER A 58 16.90 -7.70 9.02
CA SER A 58 16.06 -8.90 9.06
C SER A 58 14.69 -8.62 8.45
N TRP A 59 14.05 -7.54 8.91
CA TRP A 59 12.74 -7.12 8.42
C TRP A 59 12.75 -6.85 6.91
N LYS A 60 13.76 -6.13 6.40
CA LYS A 60 13.89 -5.81 4.97
C LYS A 60 13.96 -7.08 4.13
N ASN A 61 14.75 -8.06 4.55
CA ASN A 61 14.91 -9.30 3.80
C ASN A 61 13.59 -10.08 3.69
N GLU A 62 12.80 -10.12 4.75
CA GLU A 62 11.47 -10.73 4.76
C GLU A 62 10.45 -9.90 3.96
N MET A 63 10.46 -8.59 4.15
CA MET A 63 9.53 -7.66 3.51
C MET A 63 9.71 -7.66 1.99
N VAL A 64 10.95 -7.64 1.48
CA VAL A 64 11.23 -7.69 0.04
C VAL A 64 10.66 -8.96 -0.60
N ASN A 65 10.79 -10.11 0.07
CA ASN A 65 10.22 -11.36 -0.43
C ASN A 65 8.69 -11.32 -0.42
N THR A 66 8.08 -10.75 0.62
CA THR A 66 6.63 -10.60 0.73
C THR A 66 6.07 -9.71 -0.38
N LEU A 67 6.72 -8.58 -0.66
CA LEU A 67 6.28 -7.64 -1.69
C LEU A 67 6.41 -8.24 -3.10
N LYS A 68 7.47 -9.00 -3.38
CA LYS A 68 7.64 -9.70 -4.67
C LYS A 68 6.53 -10.71 -4.97
N THR A 69 5.96 -11.34 -3.95
CA THR A 69 4.88 -12.34 -4.12
C THR A 69 3.50 -11.70 -4.23
N ARG A 70 3.32 -10.49 -3.69
CA ARG A 70 2.04 -9.78 -3.67
C ARG A 70 1.82 -8.84 -4.86
N LEU A 71 2.91 -8.36 -5.48
CA LEU A 71 2.91 -7.58 -6.73
C LEU A 71 2.80 -8.50 -7.95
#